data_AF-D2UEJ4-F1
#
_entry.id   AF-D2UEJ4-F1
#
_cell.length_a   1.000
_cell.length_b   1.000
_cell.length_c   1.000
_cell.angle_alpha   90.00
_cell.angle_beta   90.00
_cell.angle_gamma   90.00
#
_symmetry.space_group_name_H-M   'P 1'
#
loop_
_entity.id
_entity.type
_entity.pdbx_description
1 polymer ?
#
loop_
_entity_poly.entity_id
_entity_poly.type
_entity_poly.pdbx_seq_one_letter_code
_entity_poly.pdbx_strand_id
1 'polypeptide(L)' 'MRYAYDDGDRLLSDGTRTYTWDDRDHLSQITQGGTVIASYSYDALGRRSARTENGTTTQFHVKAADMAISKDRIAR' A
#
# COMPACT_ATOMS: atom_id res chain seq x y z
N MET A 1 -8.14 0.16 -23.72
CA MET A 1 -7.43 -0.17 -22.47
C MET A 1 -7.59 -1.66 -22.21
N ARG A 2 -6.52 -2.37 -21.84
CA ARG A 2 -6.51 -3.82 -21.62
C ARG A 2 -5.94 -4.11 -20.24
N TYR A 3 -6.68 -4.89 -19.45
CA TYR A 3 -6.19 -5.41 -18.18
C TYR A 3 -5.20 -6.56 -18.43
N ALA A 4 -4.14 -6.61 -17.63
CA ALA A 4 -3.16 -7.68 -17.62
C ALA A 4 -3.03 -8.24 -16.21
N TYR A 5 -2.95 -9.56 -16.10
CA TYR A 5 -2.84 -10.29 -14.84
C TYR A 5 -1.63 -11.23 -14.93
N ASP A 6 -1.09 -11.62 -13.78
CA ASP A 6 -0.14 -12.72 -13.70
C ASP A 6 -0.85 -14.09 -13.58
N ASP A 7 -0.07 -15.17 -13.47
CA ASP A 7 -0.57 -16.54 -13.35
C ASP A 7 -1.38 -16.78 -12.06
N GLY A 8 -1.30 -15.88 -11.08
CA GLY A 8 -2.05 -15.92 -9.83
C GLY A 8 -3.30 -15.03 -9.84
N ASP A 9 -3.76 -14.60 -11.01
CA ASP A 9 -4.87 -13.66 -11.20
C ASP A 9 -4.69 -12.30 -10.49
N ARG A 10 -3.44 -11.92 -10.15
CA ARG A 10 -3.15 -10.60 -9.59
C ARG A 10 -2.98 -9.59 -10.73
N LEU A 11 -3.61 -8.43 -10.56
CA LEU A 11 -3.58 -7.38 -11.56
C LEU A 11 -2.15 -6.83 -11.72
N LEU A 12 -1.58 -6.90 -12.93
CA LEU A 12 -0.30 -6.29 -13.29
C LEU A 12 -0.49 -4.92 -13.95
N SER A 13 -1.57 -4.74 -14.72
CA SER A 13 -1.89 -3.44 -15.34
C SER A 13 -3.38 -3.27 -15.60
N ASP A 14 -3.89 -2.06 -15.38
CA ASP A 14 -5.26 -1.65 -15.77
C ASP A 14 -5.30 -0.90 -17.13
N GLY A 15 -4.17 -0.88 -17.85
CA GLY A 15 -4.00 -0.12 -19.08
C GLY A 15 -3.56 1.33 -18.88
N THR A 16 -3.47 1.81 -17.64
CA THR A 16 -2.94 3.14 -17.27
C THR A 16 -1.83 3.04 -16.24
N ARG A 17 -2.00 2.15 -15.26
CA ARG A 17 -1.12 1.90 -14.13
C ARG A 17 -0.51 0.51 -14.23
N THR A 18 0.64 0.36 -13.59
CA THR A 18 1.30 -0.92 -13.37
C THR A 18 1.39 -1.19 -11.89
N TYR A 19 1.17 -2.45 -11.52
CA TYR A 19 1.07 -2.91 -10.14
C TYR A 19 2.16 -3.96 -9.93
N THR A 20 2.97 -3.76 -8.89
CA THR A 20 4.05 -4.68 -8.52
C THR A 20 3.68 -5.36 -7.21
N TRP A 21 3.83 -6.68 -7.17
CA TRP A 21 3.51 -7.52 -6.01
C TRP A 21 4.80 -8.12 -5.44
N ASP A 22 4.85 -8.32 -4.13
CA ASP A 22 5.91 -9.08 -3.48
C ASP A 22 5.66 -10.60 -3.58
N ASP A 23 6.62 -11.39 -3.10
CA ASP A 23 6.54 -12.86 -3.10
C ASP A 23 5.46 -13.42 -2.16
N ARG A 24 4.78 -12.56 -1.39
CA ARG A 24 3.71 -12.90 -0.44
C ARG A 24 2.34 -12.39 -0.90
N ASP A 25 2.19 -12.08 -2.19
CA ASP A 25 0.95 -11.58 -2.79
C ASP A 25 0.49 -10.23 -2.23
N HIS A 26 1.42 -9.40 -1.76
CA HIS A 26 1.11 -8.05 -1.33
C HIS A 26 1.51 -7.02 -2.39
N LEU A 27 0.62 -6.08 -2.67
CA LEU A 27 0.91 -4.96 -3.58
C LEU A 27 1.99 -4.06 -2.96
N SER A 28 3.18 -4.02 -3.55
CA SER A 28 4.32 -3.24 -3.05
C SER A 28 4.43 -1.86 -3.71
N GLN A 29 4.01 -1.74 -4.98
CA GLN A 29 4.17 -0.50 -5.75
C GLN A 29 3.09 -0.31 -6.80
N ILE A 30 2.69 0.94 -7.03
CA ILE A 30 1.91 1.37 -8.19
C ILE A 30 2.68 2.44 -8.95
N THR A 31 2.84 2.24 -10.26
CA THR A 31 3.44 3.23 -11.17
C THR A 31 2.46 3.69 -12.23
N GLN A 32 2.55 4.95 -12.65
CA GLN A 32 1.81 5.52 -13.77
C GLN A 32 2.77 6.32 -14.65
N GLY A 33 2.87 5.98 -15.94
CA GLY A 33 3.78 6.66 -16.86
C GLY A 33 5.26 6.56 -16.45
N GLY A 34 5.67 5.47 -15.80
CA GLY A 34 7.03 5.27 -15.29
C GLY A 34 7.31 5.90 -13.91
N THR A 35 6.39 6.71 -13.38
CA THR A 35 6.52 7.35 -12.06
C THR A 35 5.85 6.51 -10.99
N VAL A 36 6.54 6.28 -9.86
CA VAL A 36 5.94 5.67 -8.66
C VAL A 36 4.95 6.66 -8.04
N ILE A 37 3.67 6.29 -8.03
CA ILE A 37 2.59 7.10 -7.43
C ILE A 37 2.17 6.59 -6.04
N ALA A 38 2.44 5.30 -5.77
CA ALA A 38 2.25 4.70 -4.47
C ALA A 38 3.27 3.59 -4.18
N SER A 39 3.71 3.49 -2.93
CA SER A 39 4.45 2.34 -2.42
C SER A 39 3.91 1.89 -1.07
N TYR A 40 4.01 0.60 -0.79
CA TYR A 40 3.48 -0.02 0.42
C TYR A 40 4.52 -0.94 1.05
N SER A 41 4.55 -0.96 2.37
CA SER A 41 5.36 -1.90 3.15
C SER A 41 4.49 -2.65 4.12
N TYR A 42 4.92 -3.86 4.46
CA TYR A 42 4.15 -4.82 5.25
C TYR A 42 5.01 -5.33 6.42
N ASP A 43 4.37 -5.59 7.55
CA ASP A 43 4.99 -6.27 8.68
C ASP A 43 5.09 -7.79 8.44
N ALA A 44 5.71 -8.50 9.39
CA ALA A 44 5.89 -9.95 9.30
C ALA A 44 4.57 -10.74 9.28
N LEU A 45 3.46 -10.15 9.71
CA LEU A 45 2.12 -10.76 9.69
C LEU A 45 1.34 -10.41 8.41
N GLY A 46 1.97 -9.73 7.44
CA GLY A 46 1.34 -9.32 6.19
C GLY A 46 0.41 -8.11 6.33
N ARG A 47 0.46 -7.40 7.46
CA ARG A 47 -0.33 -6.17 7.65
C ARG A 47 0.46 -5.00 7.11
N ARG A 48 -0.21 -4.09 6.40
CA ARG A 48 0.43 -2.88 5.88
C ARG A 48 0.99 -2.04 7.04
N SER A 49 2.30 -1.82 7.06
CA SER A 49 3.03 -1.03 8.06
C SER A 49 3.31 0.39 7.59
N ALA A 50 3.36 0.62 6.28
CA ALA A 50 3.49 1.95 5.71
C ALA A 50 2.82 2.04 4.34
N ARG A 51 2.41 3.26 3.98
CA ARG A 51 2.11 3.66 2.60
C ARG A 51 2.77 4.99 2.31
N THR A 52 3.28 5.16 1.10
CA THR A 52 3.72 6.46 0.58
C THR A 52 2.92 6.75 -0.68
N GLU A 53 2.20 7.87 -0.70
CA GLU A 53 1.40 8.30 -1.85
C GLU A 53 1.69 9.79 -2.10
N ASN A 54 2.04 10.14 -3.35
CA ASN A 54 2.39 11.51 -3.74
C ASN A 54 3.44 12.16 -2.80
N GLY A 55 4.45 11.40 -2.37
CA GLY A 55 5.50 11.86 -1.46
C GLY A 55 5.11 11.96 0.02
N THR A 56 3.86 11.68 0.38
CA THR A 56 3.41 11.64 1.77
C THR A 56 3.43 10.21 2.30
N THR A 57 4.20 9.97 3.36
CA THR A 57 4.23 8.67 4.04
C THR A 57 3.31 8.65 5.26
N THR A 58 2.44 7.64 5.34
CA THR A 58 1.68 7.29 6.53
C THR A 58 2.17 5.95 7.07
N GLN A 59 2.55 5.92 8.35
CA GLN A 59 2.89 4.68 9.05
C GLN A 59 1.68 4.13 9.82
N PHE A 60 1.51 2.82 9.79
CA PHE A 60 0.47 2.10 10.51
C PHE A 60 1.12 1.30 11.63
N HIS A 61 1.00 1.78 12.86
CA HIS A 61 1.46 1.05 14.04
C HIS A 61 0.34 0.17 14.56
N VAL A 62 0.47 -1.14 14.37
CA VAL A 62 -0.43 -2.14 14.98
C VAL A 62 0.07 -2.42 16.39
N LYS A 63 -0.29 -1.56 17.35
CA LYS A 63 -0.11 -1.92 18.76
C LYS A 63 -1.13 -3.00 19.09
N ALA A 64 -0.68 -4.11 19.66
CA ALA A 64 -1.54 -5.23 20.06
C ALA A 64 -2.54 -4.89 21.20
N ALA A 65 -2.84 -3.61 21.48
CA ALA A 65 -3.72 -3.20 22.56
C ALA A 65 -4.54 -1.90 22.31
N ASP A 66 -4.47 -1.23 21.16
CA ASP A 66 -5.11 0.08 21.00
C ASP A 66 -6.57 -0.01 20.48
N MET A 67 -7.44 -0.65 21.26
CA MET A 67 -8.90 -0.62 21.08
C MET A 67 -9.56 0.66 21.65
N ALA A 68 -8.82 1.76 21.81
CA ALA A 68 -9.35 3.05 22.22
C ALA A 68 -8.54 4.17 21.57
N ILE A 69 -8.95 4.59 20.36
CA ILE A 69 -8.43 5.81 19.75
C ILE A 69 -8.83 6.97 20.66
N SER A 70 -7.83 7.49 21.37
CA SER A 70 -7.74 8.85 21.91
C SER A 70 -8.37 9.84 20.93
N LYS A 71 -9.45 10.48 21.36
CA LYS A 71 -10.08 11.62 20.69
C LYS A 71 -9.60 12.96 21.24
N ASP A 72 -8.45 13.02 21.90
CA ASP A 72 -7.92 14.29 22.40
C ASP A 72 -7.09 15.00 21.34
N ARG A 73 -7.80 15.76 20.49
CA ARG A 73 -7.24 16.96 19.86
C ARG A 73 -6.97 17.98 20.97
N ILE A 74 -5.76 18.00 21.51
CA ILE A 74 -5.30 19.14 22.31
C ILE A 74 -5.01 20.29 21.35
N ALA A 75 -5.70 21.39 21.61
CA ALA A 75 -5.57 22.66 20.94
C ALA A 75 -4.15 23.25 21.03
N ARG A 76 -3.75 23.97 20.00
CA ARG A 76 -3.06 25.24 20.16
C ARG A 76 -3.61 26.24 19.15
#